data_AF-A0A2E5PZN0-F1
#
_entry.id   AF-A0A2E5PZN0-F1
#
_cell.length_a   1.000
_cell.length_b   1.000
_cell.length_c   1.000
_cell.angle_alpha   90.00
_cell.angle_beta   90.00
_cell.angle_gamma   90.00
#
_symmetry.space_group_name_H-M   'P 1'
#
loop_
_entity.id
_entity.type
_entity.pdbx_description
1 polymer ?
#
loop_
_entity_poly.entity_id
_entity_poly.type
_entity_poly.pdbx_seq_one_letter_code
_entity_poly.pdbx_strand_id
1 'polypeptide(L)'
;MLGLIAGTVLAGGGGGHSEGAPFPVPLSCYSEDQGSEEFLAARCDKVHGIENYRDPEGAGIGGILSHRLSANAFNLIGSLLFLFAILHTFMANKLTAMAHEVHHEHDKRMKEAGKSEDEITHDIPLKAEILHFMGEVEAIFGMWVIALFFIVIGYHDWGTFKNYIVYDRVYIEPMFVVVIMAIASSRPVVKF
;
A
#
# COMPACT_ATOMS: atom_id res chain seq x y z
N MET A 1 36.67 -1.27 -0.38
CA MET A 1 36.44 -2.62 -0.93
C MET A 1 35.01 -2.98 -0.58
N LEU A 2 33.98 -2.70 -1.38
CA LEU A 2 33.73 -3.10 -2.77
C LEU A 2 33.70 -4.63 -2.91
N GLY A 3 32.48 -5.16 -2.98
CA GLY A 3 32.18 -6.56 -3.29
C GLY A 3 30.89 -6.98 -2.59
N LEU A 4 29.85 -7.51 -3.25
CA LEU A 4 29.66 -7.80 -4.66
C LEU A 4 28.15 -7.94 -4.82
N ILE A 5 27.57 -7.25 -5.82
CA ILE A 5 26.22 -7.51 -6.30
C ILE A 5 26.27 -8.89 -6.96
N ALA A 6 25.61 -9.87 -6.36
CA ALA A 6 25.36 -11.16 -7.00
C ALA A 6 23.87 -11.25 -7.33
N GLY A 7 23.54 -10.80 -8.54
CA GLY A 7 22.29 -11.17 -9.18
C GLY A 7 22.24 -12.68 -9.35
N THR A 8 21.15 -13.29 -8.88
CA THR A 8 20.76 -14.64 -9.27
C THR A 8 19.33 -14.59 -9.79
N VAL A 9 19.26 -14.49 -11.12
CA VAL A 9 18.35 -15.20 -12.03
C VAL A 9 17.02 -15.68 -11.45
N LEU A 10 15.96 -15.10 -12.02
CA LEU A 10 14.54 -15.49 -12.04
C LEU A 10 14.30 -16.94 -12.53
N ALA A 11 14.66 -17.94 -11.74
CA ALA A 11 14.24 -19.32 -11.97
C ALA A 11 13.63 -19.90 -10.70
N GLY A 12 12.30 -20.01 -10.68
CA GLY A 12 11.63 -20.61 -9.54
C GLY A 12 10.11 -20.60 -9.64
N GLY A 13 9.57 -21.59 -10.34
CA GLY A 13 8.34 -22.25 -9.91
C GLY A 13 7.03 -21.59 -10.32
N GLY A 14 6.37 -22.22 -11.29
CA GLY A 14 4.91 -22.22 -11.35
C GLY A 14 4.34 -22.83 -10.06
N GLY A 15 4.17 -22.01 -9.04
CA GLY A 15 3.32 -22.32 -7.88
C GLY A 15 1.91 -21.85 -8.22
N GLY A 16 1.13 -22.78 -8.78
CA GLY A 16 -0.32 -22.67 -8.85
C GLY A 16 -0.92 -22.75 -7.46
N HIS A 17 -2.12 -22.18 -7.36
CA HIS A 17 -3.10 -22.27 -6.29
C HIS A 17 -2.90 -23.37 -5.22
N SER A 18 -3.06 -23.00 -3.94
CA SER A 18 -3.55 -23.81 -2.80
C SER A 18 -2.61 -24.39 -1.72
N GLU A 19 -1.28 -24.48 -1.87
CA GLU A 19 -0.47 -25.21 -0.84
C GLU A 19 0.19 -24.35 0.26
N GLY A 20 0.25 -23.03 0.08
CA GLY A 20 0.93 -22.13 1.02
C GLY A 20 0.05 -21.66 2.19
N ALA A 21 0.70 -21.21 3.26
CA ALA A 21 0.04 -20.53 4.37
C ALA A 21 -0.75 -19.29 3.88
N PRO A 22 -1.95 -19.03 4.42
CA PRO A 22 -2.74 -17.87 4.04
C PRO A 22 -2.02 -16.58 4.45
N PHE A 23 -2.02 -15.59 3.57
CA PHE A 23 -1.45 -14.28 3.85
C PHE A 23 -2.37 -13.16 3.37
N PRO A 24 -2.65 -12.13 4.18
CA PRO A 24 -2.36 -12.06 5.61
C PRO A 24 -3.12 -13.15 6.39
N VAL A 25 -2.69 -13.40 7.62
CA VAL A 25 -3.34 -14.41 8.48
C VAL A 25 -4.80 -13.99 8.74
N PRO A 26 -5.80 -14.81 8.35
CA PRO A 26 -7.20 -14.43 8.45
C PRO A 26 -7.69 -14.44 9.91
N LEU A 27 -8.81 -13.74 10.14
CA LEU A 27 -9.39 -13.57 11.47
C LEU A 27 -9.76 -14.91 12.13
N SER A 28 -10.23 -15.86 11.34
CA SER A 28 -10.61 -17.20 11.81
C SER A 28 -9.44 -17.96 12.44
N CYS A 29 -8.20 -17.67 12.05
CA CYS A 29 -7.02 -18.26 12.71
C CYS A 29 -6.83 -17.80 14.15
N TYR A 30 -7.45 -16.67 14.54
CA TYR A 30 -7.40 -16.13 15.89
C TYR A 30 -8.68 -16.45 16.69
N SER A 31 -9.84 -16.46 16.03
CA SER A 31 -11.15 -16.63 16.69
C SER A 31 -11.64 -18.07 16.77
N GLU A 32 -11.34 -18.90 15.76
CA GLU A 32 -11.94 -20.23 15.62
C GLU A 32 -11.14 -21.31 16.32
N ASP A 33 -11.85 -22.37 16.76
CA ASP A 33 -11.23 -23.51 17.43
C ASP A 33 -10.33 -24.28 16.46
N GLN A 34 -9.18 -24.73 16.95
CA GLN A 34 -8.24 -25.49 16.12
C GLN A 34 -8.92 -26.77 15.60
N GLY A 35 -8.93 -26.92 14.28
CA GLY A 35 -9.56 -28.05 13.60
C GLY A 35 -11.06 -27.89 13.33
N SER A 36 -11.66 -26.73 13.62
CA SER A 36 -13.02 -26.41 13.16
C SER A 36 -13.08 -26.32 11.63
N GLU A 37 -14.28 -26.44 11.06
CA GLU A 37 -14.49 -26.33 9.62
C GLU A 37 -14.01 -24.97 9.09
N GLU A 38 -14.33 -23.87 9.80
CA GLU A 38 -13.92 -22.53 9.41
C GLU A 38 -12.41 -22.30 9.54
N PHE A 39 -11.77 -22.89 10.55
CA PHE A 39 -10.32 -22.84 10.74
C PHE A 39 -9.58 -23.53 9.58
N LEU A 40 -10.06 -24.72 9.17
CA LEU A 40 -9.49 -25.48 8.06
C LEU A 40 -9.82 -24.84 6.71
N ALA A 41 -11.03 -24.31 6.52
CA ALA A 41 -11.44 -23.60 5.31
C ALA A 41 -10.56 -22.36 5.06
N ALA A 42 -10.15 -21.68 6.14
CA ALA A 42 -9.24 -20.55 6.07
C ALA A 42 -7.76 -20.96 5.94
N ARG A 43 -7.44 -22.26 5.91
CA ARG A 43 -6.09 -22.83 5.81
C ARG A 43 -5.18 -22.45 6.99
N CYS A 44 -5.76 -22.26 8.17
CA CYS A 44 -5.00 -21.89 9.36
C CYS A 44 -4.02 -22.98 9.80
N ASP A 45 -4.28 -24.25 9.46
CA ASP A 45 -3.38 -25.39 9.70
C ASP A 45 -2.01 -25.25 9.01
N LYS A 46 -1.93 -24.42 7.97
CA LYS A 46 -0.68 -24.15 7.23
C LYS A 46 0.15 -23.03 7.84
N VAL A 47 -0.39 -22.28 8.79
CA VAL A 47 0.33 -21.17 9.44
C VAL A 47 1.34 -21.74 10.44
N HIS A 48 2.59 -21.32 10.32
CA HIS A 48 3.63 -21.75 11.25
C HIS A 48 3.40 -21.17 12.64
N GLY A 49 3.40 -22.03 13.66
CA GLY A 49 3.22 -21.62 15.06
C GLY A 49 1.79 -21.22 15.39
N ILE A 50 0.80 -21.73 14.64
CA ILE A 50 -0.62 -21.38 14.77
C ILE A 50 -1.20 -21.65 16.16
N GLU A 51 -0.57 -22.53 16.93
CA GLU A 51 -0.94 -22.78 18.33
C GLU A 51 -0.87 -21.52 19.22
N ASN A 52 -0.07 -20.52 18.83
CA ASN A 52 0.10 -19.26 19.56
C ASN A 52 -0.82 -18.13 19.05
N TYR A 53 -1.71 -18.40 18.09
CA TYR A 53 -2.55 -17.37 17.46
C TYR A 53 -3.92 -17.23 18.11
N ARG A 54 -4.38 -18.23 18.86
CA ARG A 54 -5.71 -18.22 19.48
C ARG A 54 -5.87 -17.03 20.44
N ASP A 55 -6.91 -16.23 20.24
CA ASP A 55 -7.18 -15.09 21.11
C ASP A 55 -7.49 -15.55 22.55
N PRO A 56 -6.98 -14.83 23.56
CA PRO A 56 -7.25 -15.16 24.96
C PRO A 56 -8.72 -14.97 25.32
N GLU A 57 -9.34 -16.01 25.88
CA GLU A 57 -10.74 -15.97 26.31
C GLU A 57 -10.97 -14.92 27.42
N GLY A 58 -12.01 -14.11 27.26
CA GLY A 58 -12.38 -13.08 28.24
C GLY A 58 -11.46 -11.85 28.29
N ALA A 59 -10.47 -11.75 27.42
CA ALA A 59 -9.65 -10.55 27.32
C ALA A 59 -10.41 -9.38 26.69
N GLY A 60 -10.16 -8.16 27.18
CA GLY A 60 -10.65 -6.95 26.52
C GLY A 60 -9.95 -6.69 25.18
N ILE A 61 -10.45 -5.72 24.41
CA ILE A 61 -9.95 -5.35 23.08
C ILE A 61 -8.43 -5.09 23.07
N GLY A 62 -7.92 -4.42 24.12
CA GLY A 62 -6.48 -4.15 24.24
C GLY A 62 -5.64 -5.42 24.45
N GLY A 63 -6.16 -6.40 25.19
CA GLY A 63 -5.50 -7.69 25.39
C GLY A 63 -5.45 -8.50 24.11
N ILE A 64 -6.55 -8.53 23.36
CA ILE A 64 -6.63 -9.17 22.03
C ILE A 64 -5.62 -8.52 21.08
N LEU A 65 -5.60 -7.18 20.99
CA LEU A 65 -4.69 -6.48 20.10
C LEU A 65 -3.23 -6.77 20.46
N SER A 66 -2.86 -6.68 21.74
CA SER A 66 -1.51 -6.99 22.20
C SER A 66 -1.11 -8.44 21.86
N HIS A 67 -2.02 -9.39 22.05
CA HIS A 67 -1.79 -10.80 21.74
C HIS A 67 -1.52 -11.01 20.24
N ARG A 68 -2.38 -10.46 19.37
CA ARG A 68 -2.24 -10.58 17.91
C ARG A 68 -0.98 -9.92 17.36
N LEU A 69 -0.50 -8.86 18.00
CA LEU A 69 0.79 -8.23 17.66
C LEU A 69 1.97 -9.11 18.06
N SER A 70 1.89 -9.81 19.20
CA SER A 70 2.92 -10.75 19.63
C SER A 70 2.94 -12.04 18.81
N ALA A 71 1.77 -12.55 18.40
CA ALA A 71 1.65 -13.76 17.59
C ALA A 71 2.15 -13.54 16.16
N ASN A 72 1.88 -12.37 15.58
CA ASN A 72 2.34 -12.01 14.25
C ASN A 72 2.78 -10.54 14.17
N ALA A 73 4.10 -10.31 14.20
CA ALA A 73 4.69 -8.98 14.07
C ALA A 73 4.29 -8.27 12.76
N PHE A 74 3.93 -9.01 11.71
CA PHE A 74 3.45 -8.42 10.46
C PHE A 74 2.16 -7.62 10.66
N ASN A 75 1.30 -7.98 11.62
CA ASN A 75 0.09 -7.20 11.93
C ASN A 75 0.44 -5.77 12.35
N LEU A 76 1.54 -5.57 13.09
CA LEU A 76 2.01 -4.24 13.46
C LEU A 76 2.48 -3.48 12.22
N ILE A 77 3.30 -4.11 11.39
CA ILE A 77 3.86 -3.51 10.17
C ILE A 77 2.71 -3.09 9.24
N GLY A 78 1.75 -3.97 9.00
CA GLY A 78 0.56 -3.67 8.19
C GLY A 78 -0.28 -2.54 8.77
N SER A 79 -0.47 -2.51 10.09
CA SER A 79 -1.22 -1.44 10.77
C SER A 79 -0.52 -0.08 10.63
N LEU A 80 0.80 -0.04 10.79
CA LEU A 80 1.59 1.19 10.61
C LEU A 80 1.60 1.65 9.16
N LEU A 81 1.77 0.72 8.21
CA LEU A 81 1.69 1.02 6.78
C LEU A 81 0.34 1.66 6.42
N PHE A 82 -0.75 1.06 6.91
CA PHE A 82 -2.09 1.56 6.67
C PHE A 82 -2.33 2.92 7.35
N LEU A 83 -1.85 3.11 8.57
CA LEU A 83 -1.92 4.39 9.28
C LEU A 83 -1.19 5.49 8.50
N PHE A 84 0.02 5.23 8.04
CA PHE A 84 0.76 6.23 7.25
C PHE A 84 0.09 6.49 5.90
N ALA A 85 -0.52 5.49 5.28
CA ALA A 85 -1.32 5.69 4.07
C ALA A 85 -2.49 6.65 4.31
N ILE A 86 -3.25 6.43 5.39
CA ILE A 86 -4.35 7.32 5.79
C ILE A 86 -3.86 8.75 6.03
N LEU A 87 -2.79 8.91 6.81
CA LEU A 87 -2.23 10.23 7.11
C LEU A 87 -1.75 10.94 5.83
N HIS A 88 -1.15 10.22 4.90
CA HIS A 88 -0.73 10.76 3.61
C HIS A 88 -1.94 11.21 2.78
N THR A 89 -3.00 10.39 2.69
CA THR A 89 -4.24 10.76 1.97
C THR A 89 -4.87 12.04 2.54
N PHE A 90 -4.89 12.23 3.85
CA PHE A 90 -5.39 13.48 4.45
C PHE A 90 -4.47 14.69 4.20
N MET A 91 -3.18 14.45 3.93
CA MET A 91 -2.21 15.49 3.64
C MET A 91 -2.20 15.90 2.16
N ALA A 92 -2.83 15.12 1.27
CA ALA A 92 -2.91 15.33 -0.18
C ALA A 92 -3.15 16.81 -0.57
N ASN A 93 -4.25 17.39 -0.09
CA ASN A 93 -4.62 18.78 -0.38
C ASN A 93 -3.56 19.80 0.07
N LYS A 94 -2.86 19.53 1.18
CA LYS A 94 -1.79 20.41 1.67
C LYS A 94 -0.54 20.31 0.81
N LEU A 95 -0.22 19.12 0.31
CA LEU A 95 0.91 18.91 -0.59
C LEU A 95 0.69 19.60 -1.93
N THR A 96 -0.51 19.48 -2.51
CA THR A 96 -0.88 20.22 -3.73
C THR A 96 -0.83 21.73 -3.52
N ALA A 97 -1.29 22.24 -2.38
CA ALA A 97 -1.19 23.66 -2.05
C ALA A 97 0.27 24.13 -1.96
N MET A 98 1.14 23.32 -1.33
CA MET A 98 2.57 23.60 -1.25
C MET A 98 3.24 23.57 -2.64
N ALA A 99 2.80 22.68 -3.54
CA ALA A 99 3.28 22.64 -4.91
C ALA A 99 3.01 23.97 -5.63
N HIS A 100 1.79 24.52 -5.50
CA HIS A 100 1.44 25.81 -6.09
C HIS A 100 2.26 26.97 -5.52
N GLU A 101 2.55 26.96 -4.22
CA GLU A 101 3.40 27.97 -3.60
C GLU A 101 4.83 27.94 -4.16
N VAL A 102 5.42 26.74 -4.29
CA VAL A 102 6.76 26.57 -4.86
C VAL A 102 6.80 26.97 -6.35
N HIS A 103 5.76 26.64 -7.12
CA HIS A 103 5.62 27.10 -8.50
C HIS A 103 5.58 28.63 -8.59
N HIS A 104 4.72 29.28 -7.78
CA HIS A 104 4.56 30.73 -7.81
C HIS A 104 5.83 31.47 -7.39
N GLU A 105 6.59 30.92 -6.42
CA GLU A 105 7.87 31.48 -6.02
C GLU A 105 8.93 31.34 -7.13
N HIS A 106 8.99 30.20 -7.81
CA HIS A 106 9.91 29.97 -8.94
C HIS A 106 9.60 30.90 -10.12
N ASP A 107 8.33 31.01 -10.50
CA ASP A 107 7.89 31.91 -11.56
C ASP A 107 8.26 33.36 -11.26
N LYS A 108 8.10 33.79 -9.99
CA LYS A 108 8.48 35.14 -9.56
C LYS A 108 9.98 35.37 -9.69
N ARG A 109 10.81 34.43 -9.23
CA ARG A 109 12.28 34.52 -9.35
C ARG A 109 12.73 34.58 -10.81
N MET A 110 12.09 33.84 -11.69
CA MET A 110 12.40 33.79 -13.11
C MET A 110 11.98 35.08 -13.83
N LYS A 111 10.81 35.65 -13.46
CA LYS A 111 10.39 36.99 -13.90
C LYS A 111 11.37 38.08 -13.44
N GLU A 112 11.82 38.02 -12.19
CA GLU A 112 12.83 38.95 -11.64
C GLU A 112 14.21 38.80 -12.33
N ALA A 113 14.55 37.60 -12.80
CA ALA A 113 15.75 37.33 -13.60
C ALA A 113 15.62 37.77 -15.08
N GLY A 114 14.48 38.33 -15.49
CA GLY A 114 14.24 38.84 -16.85
C GLY A 114 13.98 37.75 -17.90
N LYS A 115 13.61 36.54 -17.47
CA LYS A 115 13.27 35.42 -18.36
C LYS A 115 11.96 35.73 -19.12
N SER A 116 11.84 35.24 -20.35
CA SER A 116 10.60 35.37 -21.13
C SER A 116 9.50 34.48 -20.55
N GLU A 117 8.22 34.81 -20.79
CA GLU A 117 7.10 33.98 -20.33
C GLU A 117 7.15 32.55 -20.89
N ASP A 118 7.70 32.39 -22.10
CA ASP A 118 7.89 31.08 -22.73
C ASP A 118 8.96 30.25 -22.00
N GLU A 119 10.04 30.88 -21.52
CA GLU A 119 11.09 30.22 -20.74
C GLU A 119 10.64 29.90 -19.32
N ILE A 120 9.78 30.72 -18.72
CA ILE A 120 9.18 30.48 -17.40
C ILE A 120 8.23 29.27 -17.44
N THR A 121 7.41 29.18 -18.49
CA THR A 121 6.43 28.09 -18.61
C THR A 121 7.08 26.73 -18.82
N HIS A 122 8.25 26.69 -19.46
CA HIS A 122 9.00 25.45 -19.71
C HIS A 122 9.96 25.06 -18.57
N ASP A 123 10.27 25.97 -17.64
CA ASP A 123 11.18 25.71 -16.52
C ASP A 123 10.37 25.42 -15.24
N ILE A 124 9.85 24.20 -15.16
CA ILE A 124 9.09 23.73 -14.00
C ILE A 124 10.06 23.23 -12.91
N PRO A 125 9.97 23.75 -11.67
CA PRO A 125 10.81 23.25 -10.59
C PRO A 125 10.40 21.82 -10.23
N LEU A 126 11.35 20.87 -10.35
CA LEU A 126 11.15 19.45 -10.02
C LEU A 126 10.52 19.24 -8.63
N LYS A 127 10.88 20.08 -7.65
CA LYS A 127 10.31 20.02 -6.30
C LYS A 127 8.79 20.23 -6.30
N ALA A 128 8.28 21.14 -7.12
CA ALA A 128 6.86 21.41 -7.18
C ALA A 128 6.10 20.28 -7.88
N GLU A 129 6.69 19.69 -8.93
CA GLU A 129 6.13 18.52 -9.60
C GLU A 129 6.07 17.30 -8.65
N ILE A 130 7.12 17.05 -7.86
CA ILE A 130 7.11 15.99 -6.83
C ILE A 130 6.02 16.26 -5.79
N LEU A 131 5.88 17.49 -5.31
CA LEU A 131 4.83 17.83 -4.33
C LEU A 131 3.42 17.69 -4.92
N HIS A 132 3.23 18.06 -6.18
CA HIS A 132 1.97 17.88 -6.89
C HIS A 132 1.62 16.41 -7.03
N PHE A 133 2.58 15.60 -7.51
CA PHE A 133 2.44 14.15 -7.64
C PHE A 133 2.14 13.49 -6.28
N MET A 134 2.82 13.89 -5.21
CA MET A 134 2.52 13.37 -3.86
C MET A 134 1.15 13.84 -3.32
N GLY A 135 0.55 14.88 -3.91
CA GLY A 135 -0.78 15.36 -3.56
C GLY A 135 -1.92 14.69 -4.34
N GLU A 136 -1.62 14.01 -5.45
CA GLU A 136 -2.62 13.29 -6.24
C GLU A 136 -3.07 12.00 -5.55
N VAL A 137 -4.38 11.79 -5.43
CA VAL A 137 -4.94 10.64 -4.70
C VAL A 137 -4.57 9.33 -5.40
N GLU A 138 -4.55 9.31 -6.74
CA GLU A 138 -4.14 8.16 -7.56
C GLU A 138 -2.67 7.78 -7.30
N ALA A 139 -1.79 8.78 -7.25
CA ALA A 139 -0.37 8.58 -6.98
C ALA A 139 -0.14 8.09 -5.56
N ILE A 140 -0.87 8.61 -4.57
CA ILE A 140 -0.82 8.13 -3.17
C ILE A 140 -1.17 6.64 -3.11
N PHE A 141 -2.26 6.21 -3.75
CA PHE A 141 -2.63 4.79 -3.77
C PHE A 141 -1.56 3.91 -4.43
N GLY A 142 -1.06 4.31 -5.61
CA GLY A 142 0.00 3.56 -6.31
C GLY A 142 1.28 3.45 -5.48
N MET A 143 1.70 4.54 -4.85
CA MET A 143 2.90 4.59 -4.00
C MET A 143 2.82 3.61 -2.82
N TRP A 144 1.67 3.55 -2.13
CA TRP A 144 1.52 2.64 -0.99
C TRP A 144 1.39 1.17 -1.40
N VAL A 145 0.88 0.87 -2.60
CA VAL A 145 0.94 -0.49 -3.18
C VAL A 145 2.39 -0.90 -3.43
N ILE A 146 3.22 0.01 -3.93
CA ILE A 146 4.67 -0.24 -4.13
C ILE A 146 5.37 -0.43 -2.77
N ALA A 147 5.03 0.37 -1.76
CA ALA A 147 5.57 0.19 -0.41
C ALA A 147 5.18 -1.18 0.17
N LEU A 148 3.90 -1.57 0.03
CA LEU A 148 3.42 -2.90 0.43
C LEU A 148 4.18 -4.01 -0.28
N PHE A 149 4.41 -3.87 -1.59
CA PHE A 149 5.19 -4.80 -2.39
C PHE A 149 6.58 -5.06 -1.80
N PHE A 150 7.34 -3.99 -1.53
CA PHE A 150 8.67 -4.12 -0.96
C PHE A 150 8.67 -4.72 0.45
N ILE A 151 7.69 -4.36 1.28
CA ILE A 151 7.55 -4.90 2.63
C ILE A 151 7.23 -6.40 2.60
N VAL A 152 6.28 -6.83 1.78
CA VAL A 152 5.89 -8.26 1.71
C VAL A 152 7.02 -9.11 1.17
N ILE A 153 7.70 -8.67 0.11
CA ILE A 153 8.84 -9.44 -0.44
C ILE A 153 10.03 -9.43 0.52
N GLY A 154 10.30 -8.32 1.19
CA GLY A 154 11.39 -8.21 2.15
C GLY A 154 11.17 -9.03 3.42
N TYR A 155 9.91 -9.20 3.85
CA TYR A 155 9.55 -9.94 5.06
C TYR A 155 9.23 -11.41 4.81
N HIS A 156 8.61 -11.72 3.66
CA HIS A 156 8.24 -13.07 3.25
C HIS A 156 9.01 -13.48 1.99
N ASP A 157 8.44 -13.29 0.80
CA ASP A 157 9.03 -13.64 -0.49
C ASP A 157 8.14 -13.16 -1.67
N TRP A 158 8.63 -13.29 -2.91
CA TRP A 158 7.89 -12.99 -4.14
C TRP A 158 6.63 -13.85 -4.33
N GLY A 159 6.70 -15.15 -4.00
CA GLY A 159 5.59 -16.08 -4.11
C GLY A 159 4.42 -15.68 -3.21
N THR A 160 4.70 -15.31 -1.97
CA THR A 160 3.70 -14.77 -1.03
C THR A 160 3.03 -13.51 -1.57
N PHE A 161 3.79 -12.53 -2.07
CA PHE A 161 3.21 -11.32 -2.66
C PHE A 161 2.36 -11.62 -3.90
N LYS A 162 2.85 -12.47 -4.81
CA LYS A 162 2.12 -12.87 -6.02
C LYS A 162 0.80 -13.56 -5.66
N ASN A 163 0.83 -14.50 -4.72
CA ASN A 163 -0.36 -15.23 -4.31
C ASN A 163 -1.41 -14.31 -3.69
N TYR A 164 -0.93 -13.40 -2.83
CA TYR A 164 -1.73 -12.38 -2.20
C TYR A 164 -2.46 -11.49 -3.22
N ILE A 165 -1.74 -10.92 -4.18
CA ILE A 165 -2.31 -10.02 -5.18
C ILE A 165 -3.21 -10.77 -6.17
N VAL A 166 -2.86 -11.98 -6.59
CA VAL A 166 -3.58 -12.65 -7.68
C VAL A 166 -4.79 -13.44 -7.20
N TYR A 167 -4.71 -14.08 -6.03
CA TYR A 167 -5.69 -15.08 -5.61
C TYR A 167 -6.45 -14.72 -4.33
N ASP A 168 -5.80 -14.11 -3.35
CA ASP A 168 -6.41 -13.91 -2.03
C ASP A 168 -7.22 -12.59 -1.93
N ARG A 169 -7.07 -11.67 -2.89
CA ARG A 169 -7.71 -10.35 -2.86
C ARG A 169 -8.91 -10.21 -3.80
N VAL A 170 -9.98 -9.63 -3.24
CA VAL A 170 -11.21 -9.27 -3.96
C VAL A 170 -11.11 -7.81 -4.39
N TYR A 171 -11.11 -7.57 -5.70
CA TYR A 171 -10.91 -6.23 -6.28
C TYR A 171 -12.20 -5.50 -6.64
N ILE A 172 -13.38 -6.07 -6.35
CA ILE A 172 -14.66 -5.50 -6.77
C ILE A 172 -14.85 -4.08 -6.22
N GLU A 173 -14.66 -3.90 -4.91
CA GLU A 173 -14.79 -2.61 -4.23
C GLU A 173 -13.75 -1.57 -4.69
N PRO A 174 -12.42 -1.84 -4.69
CA PRO A 174 -11.45 -0.85 -5.13
C PRO A 174 -11.60 -0.51 -6.62
N MET A 175 -11.95 -1.47 -7.48
CA MET A 175 -12.20 -1.18 -8.90
C MET A 175 -13.43 -0.29 -9.07
N PHE A 176 -14.49 -0.49 -8.29
CA PHE A 176 -15.65 0.40 -8.30
C PHE A 176 -15.26 1.84 -7.95
N VAL A 177 -14.44 2.04 -6.91
CA VAL A 177 -13.94 3.37 -6.51
C VAL A 177 -13.12 4.03 -7.64
N VAL A 178 -12.20 3.29 -8.27
CA VAL A 178 -11.40 3.81 -9.39
C VAL A 178 -12.28 4.24 -10.56
N VAL A 179 -13.30 3.45 -10.90
CA VAL A 179 -14.23 3.77 -12.01
C VAL A 179 -15.01 5.05 -11.71
N ILE A 180 -15.59 5.21 -10.53
CA ILE A 180 -16.35 6.42 -10.19
C ILE A 180 -15.43 7.65 -10.11
N MET A 181 -14.19 7.51 -9.65
CA MET A 181 -13.20 8.60 -9.63
C MET A 181 -12.84 9.04 -11.06
N ALA A 182 -12.57 8.08 -11.96
CA ALA A 182 -12.29 8.37 -13.36
C ALA A 182 -13.46 9.08 -14.06
N ILE A 183 -14.69 8.63 -13.82
CA ILE A 183 -15.90 9.27 -14.36
C ILE A 183 -16.07 10.69 -13.78
N ALA A 184 -15.88 10.87 -12.47
CA ALA A 184 -15.99 12.18 -11.82
C ALA A 184 -14.91 13.18 -12.28
N SER A 185 -13.71 12.69 -12.63
CA SER A 185 -12.62 13.48 -13.20
C SER A 185 -12.89 13.91 -14.66
N SER A 186 -13.73 13.17 -15.40
CA SER A 186 -14.11 13.56 -16.75
C SER A 186 -15.05 14.79 -16.74
N ARG A 187 -14.67 15.87 -17.45
CA ARG A 187 -15.51 17.08 -17.56
C ARG A 187 -16.84 16.69 -18.22
N PRO A 188 -18.00 17.04 -17.63
CA PRO A 188 -19.29 16.70 -18.22
C PRO A 188 -19.40 17.38 -19.59
N VAL A 189 -19.66 16.58 -20.64
CA VAL A 189 -19.91 17.08 -22.00
C VAL A 189 -21.33 17.64 -22.06
N VAL A 190 -21.55 18.78 -21.41
CA VAL A 190 -22.77 19.57 -21.59
C VAL A 190 -22.38 20.73 -22.50
N LYS A 191 -22.57 20.54 -23.80
CA LYS A 191 -22.65 21.66 -24.75
C LYS A 191 -24.05 22.27 -24.56
N PHE A 192 -24.10 23.49 -24.03
CA PHE A 192 -25.25 24.37 -24.21
C PHE A 192 -24.98 25.29 -25.41
#